data_AF-A0A8H4XRX3-F1
#
_entry.id   AF-A0A8H4XRX3-F1
#
_cell.length_a   1.000
_cell.length_b   1.000
_cell.length_c   1.000
_cell.angle_alpha   90.00
_cell.angle_beta   90.00
_cell.angle_gamma   90.00
#
_symmetry.space_group_name_H-M   'P 1'
#
loop_
_entity.id
_entity.type
_entity.pdbx_description
1 polymer ?
#
loop_
_entity_poly.entity_id
_entity_poly.type
_entity_poly.pdbx_seq_one_letter_code
_entity_poly.pdbx_strand_id
1 'polypeptide(L)'
;MKFLFLLAAVAVVVRAQEVYITTTGYTARPQCTEPPATPSFRFQSFSYASLNDTVRYAISVPSPTTTHTYGPAYSDAVARLSTRLSTTKWGSWLPSQTVISATDTADKYGQAAWSSQWLHASLANYTNVGLYTTTVSPTPLPSSELVLPPRDYFGPTDCYNFPEGFTFGVAGSAAQIEGAIGLEGRAPSILEKLLPDTEPQDYVTNEN
;
A
#
# COMPACT_ATOMS: atom_id res chain seq x y z
N MET A 1 -21.19 -48.20 52.34
CA MET A 1 -20.35 -47.78 51.19
C MET A 1 -21.10 -47.79 49.84
N LYS A 2 -22.41 -47.51 49.77
CA LYS A 2 -23.17 -47.40 48.51
C LYS A 2 -23.81 -46.02 48.28
N PHE A 3 -23.80 -45.16 49.29
CA PHE A 3 -24.39 -43.81 49.23
C PHE A 3 -23.37 -42.70 48.88
N LEU A 4 -22.07 -42.95 49.02
CA LEU A 4 -21.03 -41.95 48.73
C LEU A 4 -20.78 -41.77 47.22
N PHE A 5 -21.11 -42.79 46.41
CA PHE A 5 -20.96 -42.73 44.96
C PHE A 5 -22.11 -42.02 44.24
N LEU A 6 -23.24 -41.77 44.93
CA LEU A 6 -24.37 -41.06 44.32
C LEU A 6 -24.21 -39.53 44.38
N LEU A 7 -23.43 -39.01 45.34
CA LEU A 7 -23.19 -37.58 45.51
C LEU A 7 -22.07 -37.02 44.62
N ALA A 8 -21.18 -37.87 44.10
CA ALA A 8 -20.11 -37.45 43.18
C ALA A 8 -20.56 -37.35 41.71
N ALA A 9 -21.76 -37.83 41.37
CA ALA A 9 -22.26 -37.83 40.00
C ALA A 9 -23.04 -36.55 39.59
N VAL A 10 -23.20 -35.59 40.51
CA VAL A 10 -24.11 -34.44 40.29
C VAL A 10 -23.39 -33.11 40.00
N ALA A 11 -22.06 -33.05 40.08
CA ALA A 11 -21.36 -31.75 40.11
C ALA A 11 -20.41 -31.49 38.93
N VAL A 12 -20.78 -31.77 37.67
CA VAL A 12 -20.16 -31.08 36.52
C VAL A 12 -21.17 -30.93 35.37
N VAL A 13 -22.28 -30.23 35.60
CA VAL A 13 -23.03 -29.64 34.48
C VAL A 13 -22.66 -28.17 34.45
N VAL A 14 -21.60 -27.84 33.71
CA VAL A 14 -21.29 -26.45 33.35
C VAL A 14 -22.43 -25.97 32.46
N ARG A 15 -23.47 -25.40 33.07
CA ARG A 15 -24.50 -24.65 32.36
C ARG A 15 -23.84 -23.36 31.91
N ALA A 16 -23.34 -23.31 30.68
CA ALA A 16 -23.13 -22.03 30.01
C ALA A 16 -24.53 -21.39 29.89
N GLN A 17 -24.83 -20.42 30.76
CA GLN A 17 -26.03 -19.61 30.63
C GLN A 17 -25.74 -18.51 29.60
N GLU A 18 -26.38 -18.58 28.45
CA GLU A 18 -26.46 -17.46 27.51
C GLU A 18 -27.34 -16.37 28.15
N VAL A 19 -26.73 -15.23 28.46
CA VAL A 19 -27.45 -14.03 28.88
C VAL A 19 -27.91 -13.31 27.62
N TYR A 20 -29.22 -13.37 27.35
CA TYR A 20 -29.84 -12.66 26.23
C TYR A 20 -30.02 -11.19 26.60
N ILE A 21 -29.18 -10.31 26.04
CA ILE A 21 -29.44 -8.87 26.06
C ILE A 21 -30.34 -8.59 24.85
N THR A 22 -31.63 -8.35 25.11
CA THR A 22 -32.58 -7.93 24.07
C THR A 22 -32.25 -6.49 23.71
N THR A 23 -31.37 -6.29 22.73
CA THR A 23 -31.17 -4.98 22.13
C THR A 23 -32.32 -4.72 21.14
N THR A 24 -32.80 -3.48 21.07
CA THR A 24 -33.62 -3.06 19.95
C THR A 24 -32.70 -3.08 18.74
N GLY A 25 -32.91 -4.07 17.86
CA GLY A 25 -32.09 -4.24 16.66
C GLY A 25 -32.06 -2.97 15.80
N TYR A 26 -31.18 -2.94 14.81
CA TYR A 26 -31.07 -1.82 13.89
C TYR A 26 -32.43 -1.52 13.22
N THR A 27 -32.73 -0.24 13.01
CA THR A 27 -33.91 0.18 12.25
C THR A 27 -33.92 -0.46 10.86
N ALA A 28 -35.08 -0.99 10.46
CA ALA A 28 -35.25 -1.63 9.15
C ALA A 28 -34.90 -0.64 8.03
N ARG A 29 -34.02 -1.07 7.13
CA ARG A 29 -33.50 -0.24 6.03
C ARG A 29 -34.18 -0.65 4.73
N PRO A 30 -34.97 0.23 4.08
CA PRO A 30 -35.80 -0.15 2.93
C PRO A 30 -35.01 -0.62 1.70
N GLN A 31 -33.73 -0.24 1.60
CA GLN A 31 -32.82 -0.64 0.51
C GLN A 31 -32.13 -1.99 0.71
N CYS A 32 -32.18 -2.59 1.91
CA CYS A 32 -31.66 -3.92 2.14
C CYS A 32 -32.78 -4.94 1.89
N THR A 33 -32.74 -5.62 0.75
CA THR A 33 -33.72 -6.67 0.40
C THR A 33 -33.38 -8.03 0.98
N GLU A 34 -32.14 -8.22 1.43
CA GLU A 34 -31.70 -9.46 2.06
C GLU A 34 -32.30 -9.59 3.47
N PRO A 35 -32.88 -10.75 3.81
CA PRO A 35 -33.40 -10.99 5.15
C PRO A 35 -32.25 -10.90 6.16
N PRO A 36 -32.51 -10.38 7.39
CA PRO A 36 -31.50 -10.37 8.44
C PRO A 36 -30.90 -11.76 8.63
N ALA A 37 -29.57 -11.84 8.68
CA ALA A 37 -28.88 -13.11 8.93
C ALA A 37 -29.44 -13.75 10.21
N THR A 38 -30.05 -14.92 10.07
CA THR A 38 -30.57 -15.64 11.23
C THR A 38 -29.40 -16.36 11.89
N PRO A 39 -29.08 -16.08 13.17
CA PRO A 39 -27.96 -16.75 13.81
C PRO A 39 -28.24 -18.25 13.92
N SER A 40 -27.34 -19.08 13.38
CA SER A 40 -27.37 -20.53 13.59
C SER A 40 -26.47 -20.87 14.77
N PHE A 41 -27.08 -21.26 15.89
CA PHE A 41 -26.33 -21.64 17.08
C PHE A 41 -25.97 -23.12 17.02
N ARG A 42 -24.67 -23.44 17.17
CA ARG A 42 -24.19 -24.81 17.28
C ARG A 42 -23.43 -24.95 18.58
N PHE A 43 -23.97 -25.76 19.50
CA PHE A 43 -23.24 -26.15 20.70
C PHE A 43 -22.21 -27.21 20.33
N GLN A 44 -20.94 -26.88 20.50
CA GLN A 44 -19.84 -27.83 20.42
C GLN A 44 -19.00 -27.66 21.69
N SER A 45 -18.49 -28.78 22.21
CA SER A 45 -17.50 -28.75 23.28
C SER A 45 -16.35 -27.85 22.84
N PHE A 46 -15.90 -26.95 23.71
CA PHE A 46 -14.70 -26.17 23.43
C PHE A 46 -13.57 -27.18 23.19
N SER A 47 -12.99 -27.14 22.00
CA SER A 47 -11.69 -27.74 21.75
C SER A 47 -10.78 -26.59 21.36
N TYR A 48 -9.53 -26.66 21.81
CA TYR A 48 -8.48 -26.03 21.04
C TYR A 48 -8.49 -26.78 19.71
N ALA A 49 -9.18 -26.22 18.69
CA ALA A 49 -8.79 -26.55 17.35
C ALA A 49 -7.30 -26.21 17.31
N SER A 50 -6.43 -27.23 17.19
CA SER A 50 -5.11 -26.94 16.64
C SER A 50 -5.41 -26.13 15.40
N LEU A 51 -4.75 -24.98 15.26
CA LEU A 51 -4.83 -24.12 14.08
C LEU A 51 -4.26 -24.88 12.88
N ASN A 52 -4.84 -26.02 12.52
CA ASN A 52 -4.82 -26.58 11.18
C ASN A 52 -5.75 -25.70 10.34
N ASP A 53 -5.45 -24.40 10.32
CA ASP A 53 -6.08 -23.45 9.44
C ASP A 53 -5.84 -23.99 8.04
N THR A 54 -6.92 -24.25 7.31
CA THR A 54 -6.76 -24.71 5.93
C THR A 54 -6.13 -23.55 5.19
N VAL A 55 -4.83 -23.63 4.92
CA VAL A 55 -4.10 -22.52 4.30
C VAL A 55 -4.79 -22.19 2.99
N ARG A 56 -5.39 -21.00 2.94
CA ARG A 56 -6.04 -20.50 1.73
C ARG A 56 -5.02 -19.70 0.97
N TYR A 57 -4.87 -20.01 -0.31
CA TYR A 57 -3.97 -19.29 -1.20
C TYR A 57 -4.77 -18.39 -2.13
N ALA A 58 -4.21 -17.23 -2.46
CA ALA A 58 -4.80 -16.32 -3.43
C ALA A 58 -4.79 -16.97 -4.83
N ILE A 59 -5.87 -16.74 -5.57
CA ILE A 59 -5.98 -17.13 -6.97
C ILE A 59 -5.75 -15.88 -7.81
N SER A 60 -4.84 -15.97 -8.79
CA SER A 60 -4.56 -14.84 -9.69
C SER A 60 -5.83 -14.44 -10.46
N VAL A 61 -6.11 -13.14 -10.49
CA VAL A 61 -7.15 -12.58 -11.34
C VAL A 61 -6.64 -12.60 -12.80
N PRO A 62 -7.48 -12.95 -13.79
CA PRO A 62 -7.11 -12.84 -15.19
C PRO A 62 -6.58 -11.44 -15.52
N SER A 63 -5.60 -11.36 -16.43
CA SER A 63 -5.10 -10.08 -16.91
C SER A 63 -6.25 -9.23 -17.47
N PRO A 64 -6.25 -7.90 -17.25
CA PRO A 64 -7.27 -7.01 -17.79
C PRO A 64 -7.38 -7.19 -19.32
N THR A 65 -8.61 -7.34 -19.82
CA THR A 65 -8.88 -7.47 -21.26
C THR A 65 -8.93 -6.12 -21.97
N THR A 66 -9.11 -5.03 -21.21
CA THR A 66 -9.16 -3.66 -21.73
C THR A 66 -8.37 -2.73 -20.83
N THR A 67 -7.53 -1.88 -21.41
CA THR A 67 -6.85 -0.78 -20.72
C THR A 67 -7.36 0.53 -21.32
N HIS A 68 -7.92 1.40 -20.48
CA HIS A 68 -8.30 2.75 -20.90
C HIS A 68 -7.12 3.70 -20.70
N THR A 69 -6.72 4.40 -21.74
CA THR A 69 -5.72 5.46 -21.66
C THR A 69 -6.45 6.80 -21.55
N TYR A 70 -6.16 7.57 -20.50
CA TYR A 70 -6.84 8.85 -20.23
C TYR A 70 -6.16 10.07 -20.92
N GLY A 71 -5.21 9.84 -21.82
CA GLY A 71 -4.49 10.89 -22.52
C GLY A 71 -3.86 10.42 -23.83
N PRO A 72 -3.54 11.35 -24.75
CA PRO A 72 -2.85 11.05 -25.99
C PRO A 72 -1.41 10.58 -25.73
N ALA A 73 -0.84 9.82 -26.67
CA ALA A 73 0.57 9.47 -26.62
C ALA A 73 1.44 10.75 -26.66
N TYR A 74 2.65 10.68 -26.10
CA TYR A 74 3.58 11.82 -26.07
C TYR A 74 3.81 12.41 -27.47
N SER A 75 3.99 11.57 -28.50
CA SER A 75 4.13 12.00 -29.89
C SER A 75 2.97 12.87 -30.36
N ASP A 76 1.74 12.48 -30.01
CA ASP A 76 0.52 13.14 -30.44
C ASP A 76 0.28 14.43 -29.66
N ALA A 77 0.65 14.44 -28.38
CA ALA A 77 0.64 15.64 -27.55
C ALA A 77 1.63 16.68 -28.08
N VAL A 78 2.85 16.28 -28.41
CA VAL A 78 3.90 17.16 -28.95
C VAL A 78 3.50 17.70 -30.34
N ALA A 79 2.91 16.87 -31.19
CA ALA A 79 2.45 17.30 -32.51
C ALA A 79 1.38 18.40 -32.46
N ARG A 80 0.64 18.51 -31.34
CA ARG A 80 -0.38 19.55 -31.12
C ARG A 80 0.19 20.86 -30.60
N LEU A 81 1.46 20.90 -30.19
CA LEU A 81 2.11 22.12 -29.75
C LEU A 81 2.53 22.95 -30.96
N SER A 82 2.16 24.23 -30.97
CA SER A 82 2.51 25.18 -32.04
C SER A 82 3.99 25.58 -32.03
N THR A 83 4.76 25.12 -31.04
CA THR A 83 6.17 25.43 -30.85
C THR A 83 7.01 24.17 -31.03
N ARG A 84 8.19 24.32 -31.63
CA ARG A 84 9.19 23.25 -31.62
C ARG A 84 9.78 23.17 -30.21
N LEU A 85 9.48 22.09 -29.50
CA LEU A 85 10.10 21.79 -28.23
C LEU A 85 11.48 21.17 -28.46
N SER A 86 12.46 21.63 -27.69
CA SER A 86 13.75 20.96 -27.52
C SER A 86 13.76 20.34 -26.13
N THR A 87 14.13 19.07 -26.02
CA THR A 87 14.27 18.38 -24.74
C THR A 87 15.74 18.28 -24.38
N THR A 88 16.09 18.75 -23.18
CA THR A 88 17.41 18.52 -22.60
C THR A 88 17.33 17.32 -21.68
N LYS A 89 18.36 16.46 -21.71
CA LYS A 89 18.52 15.37 -20.75
C LYS A 89 19.65 15.73 -19.79
N TRP A 90 19.37 15.65 -18.50
CA TRP A 90 20.35 15.86 -17.45
C TRP A 90 20.88 14.52 -16.91
N GLY A 91 22.03 14.57 -16.25
CA GLY A 91 22.63 13.41 -15.61
C GLY A 91 22.09 13.16 -14.20
N SER A 92 22.87 12.46 -13.38
CA SER A 92 22.57 12.26 -11.97
C SER A 92 23.48 13.10 -11.07
N TRP A 93 22.94 13.56 -9.94
CA TRP A 93 23.62 14.22 -8.85
C TRP A 93 23.97 13.18 -7.78
N LEU A 94 25.18 12.65 -7.89
CA LEU A 94 25.75 11.62 -7.02
C LEU A 94 26.68 12.27 -5.99
N PRO A 95 26.48 11.99 -4.68
CA PRO A 95 27.36 12.45 -3.62
C PRO A 95 28.83 12.14 -3.92
N SER A 96 29.69 13.15 -3.81
CA SER A 96 31.16 13.01 -3.97
C SER A 96 31.64 12.48 -5.33
N GLN A 97 30.75 12.33 -6.32
CA GLN A 97 31.07 11.78 -7.65
C GLN A 97 30.68 12.73 -8.78
N THR A 98 29.59 13.50 -8.64
CA THR A 98 29.21 14.46 -9.68
C THR A 98 30.22 15.60 -9.75
N VAL A 99 31.00 15.61 -10.82
CA VAL A 99 31.96 16.68 -11.11
C VAL A 99 31.18 17.94 -11.47
N ILE A 100 31.29 18.97 -10.63
CA ILE A 100 30.72 20.31 -10.84
C ILE A 100 31.58 21.09 -11.87
N SER A 101 31.92 20.46 -12.98
CA SER A 101 32.72 21.09 -14.04
C SER A 101 31.93 21.22 -15.33
N ALA A 102 30.59 21.22 -15.25
CA ALA A 102 29.76 21.50 -16.41
C ALA A 102 30.12 22.90 -16.94
N THR A 103 30.63 22.96 -18.17
CA THR A 103 31.20 24.17 -18.78
C THR A 103 30.24 24.85 -19.75
N ASP A 104 29.04 24.31 -19.92
CA ASP A 104 27.96 24.82 -20.77
C ASP A 104 27.24 26.02 -20.14
N THR A 105 28.00 26.95 -19.56
CA THR A 105 27.50 28.16 -18.88
C THR A 105 26.75 29.13 -19.79
N ALA A 106 26.92 28.99 -21.12
CA ALA A 106 26.15 29.73 -22.11
C ALA A 106 24.74 29.15 -22.34
N ASP A 107 24.49 27.89 -21.98
CA ASP A 107 23.17 27.28 -22.06
C ASP A 107 22.38 27.53 -20.77
N LYS A 108 21.34 28.36 -20.87
CA LYS A 108 20.45 28.70 -19.76
C LYS A 108 19.81 27.48 -19.11
N TYR A 109 19.60 26.39 -19.86
CA TYR A 109 18.98 25.15 -19.37
C TYR A 109 19.96 23.96 -19.42
N GLY A 110 21.25 24.23 -19.54
CA GLY A 110 22.30 23.23 -19.61
C GLY A 110 22.58 22.52 -18.28
N GLN A 111 23.59 21.66 -18.30
CA GLN A 111 24.08 20.91 -17.14
C GLN A 111 24.66 21.83 -16.07
N ALA A 112 25.31 22.94 -16.44
CA ALA A 112 25.82 23.92 -15.49
C ALA A 112 24.67 24.56 -14.68
N ALA A 113 23.59 24.96 -15.35
CA ALA A 113 22.42 25.51 -14.68
C ALA A 113 21.76 24.48 -13.75
N TRP A 114 21.54 23.25 -14.23
CA TRP A 114 20.93 22.18 -13.45
C TRP A 114 21.77 21.77 -12.23
N SER A 115 23.08 21.54 -12.41
CA SER A 115 23.98 21.17 -11.30
C SER A 115 24.15 22.30 -10.27
N SER A 116 24.05 23.56 -10.69
CA SER A 116 24.07 24.70 -9.76
C SER A 116 22.87 24.70 -8.80
N GLN A 117 21.71 24.18 -9.23
CA GLN A 117 20.53 24.06 -8.36
C GLN A 117 20.80 23.08 -7.22
N TRP A 118 21.42 21.94 -7.52
CA TRP A 118 21.79 20.94 -6.52
C TRP A 118 22.82 21.45 -5.52
N LEU A 119 23.81 22.21 -5.99
CA LEU A 119 24.75 22.91 -5.12
C LEU A 119 24.06 23.90 -4.19
N HIS A 120 23.15 24.70 -4.75
CA HIS A 120 22.44 25.71 -3.98
C HIS A 120 21.45 25.10 -2.98
N ALA A 121 20.82 23.99 -3.34
CA ALA A 121 19.96 23.22 -2.45
C ALA A 121 20.73 22.80 -1.19
N SER A 122 22.02 22.46 -1.31
CA SER A 122 22.91 22.20 -0.16
C SER A 122 22.26 21.23 0.83
N LEU A 123 21.91 20.04 0.34
CA LEU A 123 21.25 19.03 1.17
C LEU A 123 22.19 18.59 2.30
N ALA A 124 21.68 18.55 3.52
CA ALA A 124 22.41 18.02 4.66
C ALA A 124 22.46 16.49 4.57
N ASN A 125 23.62 15.88 4.86
CA ASN A 125 23.79 14.43 4.96
C ASN A 125 23.40 13.62 3.71
N TYR A 126 23.41 14.23 2.52
CA TYR A 126 23.20 13.49 1.27
C TYR A 126 24.50 12.75 0.88
N THR A 127 24.64 11.52 1.34
CA THR A 127 25.89 10.73 1.22
C THR A 127 25.77 9.51 0.32
N ASN A 128 24.55 9.00 0.11
CA ASN A 128 24.30 7.76 -0.65
C ASN A 128 23.13 7.94 -1.62
N VAL A 129 22.99 6.96 -2.52
CA VAL A 129 21.80 6.71 -3.34
C VAL A 129 21.25 5.34 -3.00
N GLY A 130 20.00 5.07 -3.40
CA GLY A 130 19.35 3.79 -3.12
C GLY A 130 20.12 2.58 -3.66
N LEU A 131 19.98 1.44 -2.98
CA LEU A 131 20.69 0.20 -3.29
C LEU A 131 20.39 -0.30 -4.72
N TYR A 132 19.15 -0.14 -5.15
CA TYR A 132 18.71 -0.43 -6.50
C TYR A 132 18.42 0.87 -7.26
N THR A 133 19.07 1.03 -8.41
CA THR A 133 18.94 2.22 -9.28
C THR A 133 18.39 1.88 -10.67
N THR A 134 17.92 0.65 -10.86
CA THR A 134 17.35 0.16 -12.11
C THR A 134 15.92 -0.31 -11.87
N THR A 135 15.05 -0.10 -12.87
CA THR A 135 13.67 -0.60 -12.81
C THR A 135 13.64 -2.12 -12.64
N VAL A 136 12.96 -2.58 -11.60
CA VAL A 136 12.79 -4.01 -11.30
C VAL A 136 11.69 -4.59 -12.20
N SER A 137 11.94 -5.75 -12.81
CA SER A 137 10.88 -6.52 -13.47
C SER A 137 10.04 -7.23 -12.41
N PRO A 138 8.69 -7.23 -12.49
CA PRO A 138 7.86 -7.96 -11.54
C PRO A 138 8.28 -9.43 -11.46
N THR A 139 8.65 -9.89 -10.27
CA THR A 139 8.92 -11.30 -10.01
C THR A 139 7.58 -12.00 -9.79
N PRO A 140 7.23 -13.04 -10.57
CA PRO A 140 6.05 -13.83 -10.30
C PRO A 140 6.16 -14.45 -8.91
N LEU A 141 5.22 -14.13 -8.02
CA LEU A 141 5.13 -14.78 -6.72
C LEU A 141 4.40 -16.12 -6.90
N PRO A 142 4.97 -17.24 -6.42
CA PRO A 142 4.28 -18.52 -6.48
C PRO A 142 3.03 -18.46 -5.59
N SER A 143 1.94 -19.09 -6.03
CA SER A 143 0.67 -19.09 -5.28
C SER A 143 0.81 -19.65 -3.86
N SER A 144 1.80 -20.50 -3.60
CA SER A 144 2.16 -21.01 -2.28
C SER A 144 2.63 -19.95 -1.28
N GLU A 145 3.01 -18.76 -1.74
CA GLU A 145 3.40 -17.63 -0.88
C GLU A 145 2.25 -16.64 -0.64
N LEU A 146 1.20 -16.69 -1.46
CA LEU A 146 0.06 -15.79 -1.36
C LEU A 146 -0.99 -16.33 -0.38
N VAL A 147 -0.59 -16.54 0.87
CA VAL A 147 -1.51 -16.98 1.93
C VAL A 147 -2.49 -15.85 2.24
N LEU A 148 -3.79 -16.12 2.16
CA LEU A 148 -4.81 -15.17 2.55
C LEU A 148 -4.69 -14.85 4.05
N PRO A 149 -4.95 -13.61 4.46
CA PRO A 149 -4.99 -13.28 5.88
C PRO A 149 -6.04 -14.15 6.59
N PRO A 150 -5.88 -14.36 7.91
CA PRO A 150 -6.90 -15.00 8.72
C PRO A 150 -8.26 -14.36 8.50
N ARG A 151 -9.33 -15.15 8.64
CA ARG A 151 -10.69 -14.66 8.44
C ARG A 151 -10.93 -13.44 9.33
N ASP A 152 -11.37 -12.34 8.71
CA ASP A 152 -11.89 -11.20 9.46
C ASP A 152 -13.27 -11.55 10.03
N TYR A 153 -13.35 -11.59 11.36
CA TYR A 153 -14.59 -11.89 12.09
C TYR A 153 -15.45 -10.63 12.30
N PHE A 154 -14.92 -9.45 11.99
CA PHE A 154 -15.58 -8.15 12.21
C PHE A 154 -15.82 -7.38 10.91
N GLY A 155 -16.13 -8.10 9.83
CA GLY A 155 -16.49 -7.50 8.56
C GLY A 155 -17.78 -6.67 8.62
N PRO A 156 -18.01 -5.77 7.65
CA PRO A 156 -19.25 -5.00 7.56
C PRO A 156 -20.46 -5.93 7.50
N THR A 157 -21.47 -5.62 8.32
CA THR A 157 -22.72 -6.40 8.42
C THR A 157 -23.87 -5.79 7.62
N ASP A 158 -23.58 -4.76 6.81
CA ASP A 158 -24.57 -4.05 6.02
C ASP A 158 -24.65 -4.55 4.57
N CYS A 159 -25.66 -4.04 3.86
CA CYS A 159 -26.01 -4.45 2.51
C CYS A 159 -25.47 -3.49 1.42
N TYR A 160 -24.59 -2.55 1.77
CA TYR A 160 -24.16 -1.52 0.83
C TYR A 160 -23.02 -2.01 -0.06
N ASN A 161 -23.15 -1.70 -1.35
CA ASN A 161 -22.09 -1.87 -2.33
C ASN A 161 -21.61 -0.49 -2.77
N PHE A 162 -20.35 -0.40 -3.17
CA PHE A 162 -19.88 0.78 -3.89
C PHE A 162 -20.68 0.96 -5.19
N PRO A 163 -21.00 2.21 -5.58
CA PRO A 163 -21.69 2.45 -6.85
C PRO A 163 -20.84 2.01 -8.03
N GLU A 164 -21.48 1.77 -9.18
CA GLU A 164 -20.77 1.47 -10.42
C GLU A 164 -19.78 2.60 -10.75
N GLY A 165 -18.54 2.23 -11.09
CA GLY A 165 -17.47 3.18 -11.38
C GLY A 165 -16.80 3.82 -10.17
N PHE A 166 -17.10 3.37 -8.94
CA PHE A 166 -16.39 3.84 -7.75
C PHE A 166 -14.91 3.44 -7.78
N THR A 167 -14.02 4.44 -7.72
CA THR A 167 -12.58 4.21 -7.61
C THR A 167 -12.20 3.94 -6.17
N PHE A 168 -12.00 2.68 -5.83
CA PHE A 168 -11.36 2.28 -4.58
C PHE A 168 -9.86 2.05 -4.82
N GLY A 169 -9.01 2.77 -4.10
CA GLY A 169 -7.57 2.73 -4.34
C GLY A 169 -6.76 3.32 -3.20
N VAL A 170 -5.44 3.37 -3.43
CA VAL A 170 -4.47 3.97 -2.52
C VAL A 170 -3.91 5.24 -3.14
N ALA A 171 -3.40 6.16 -2.30
CA ALA A 171 -2.74 7.37 -2.74
C ALA A 171 -1.33 7.43 -2.16
N GLY A 172 -0.40 7.95 -2.94
CA GLY A 172 0.96 8.27 -2.53
C GLY A 172 1.40 9.60 -3.15
N SER A 173 2.50 10.16 -2.67
CA SER A 173 3.12 11.34 -3.27
C SER A 173 4.57 11.05 -3.66
N ALA A 174 5.02 11.69 -4.75
CA ALA A 174 6.33 11.45 -5.34
C ALA A 174 7.47 11.51 -4.32
N ALA A 175 7.57 12.64 -3.60
CA ALA A 175 8.63 12.84 -2.61
C ALA A 175 8.56 11.89 -1.40
N GLN A 176 7.42 11.24 -1.15
CA GLN A 176 7.26 10.28 -0.05
C GLN A 176 7.67 8.85 -0.42
N ILE A 177 7.55 8.46 -1.70
CA ILE A 177 7.64 7.04 -2.09
C ILE A 177 8.60 6.74 -3.26
N GLU A 178 8.99 7.74 -4.07
CA GLU A 178 9.84 7.47 -5.25
C GLU A 178 11.31 7.28 -4.90
N GLY A 179 11.82 8.02 -3.90
CA GLY A 179 13.26 8.10 -3.65
C GLY A 179 14.00 8.74 -4.82
N ALA A 180 15.17 8.22 -5.18
CA ALA A 180 15.95 8.61 -6.37
C ALA A 180 16.12 10.13 -6.56
N ILE A 181 16.21 10.89 -5.46
CA ILE A 181 16.01 12.34 -5.47
C ILE A 181 16.96 13.11 -6.38
N GLY A 182 18.17 12.59 -6.59
CA GLY A 182 19.22 13.15 -7.45
C GLY A 182 19.47 12.37 -8.73
N LEU A 183 18.65 11.39 -9.09
CA LEU A 183 18.90 10.56 -10.28
C LEU A 183 18.16 11.08 -11.51
N GLU A 184 18.69 10.74 -12.69
CA GLU A 184 18.01 10.88 -14.00
C GLU A 184 17.48 12.28 -14.32
N GLY A 185 18.19 13.30 -13.89
CA GLY A 185 17.90 14.69 -14.22
C GLY A 185 16.84 15.35 -13.34
N ARG A 186 16.40 14.71 -12.26
CA ARG A 186 15.55 15.36 -11.25
C ARG A 186 16.26 16.59 -10.67
N ALA A 187 15.51 17.67 -10.48
CA ALA A 187 15.97 18.88 -9.81
C ALA A 187 15.57 18.83 -8.32
N PRO A 188 16.31 19.52 -7.42
CA PRO A 188 15.96 19.52 -6.00
C PRO A 188 14.62 20.22 -5.76
N SER A 189 13.87 19.74 -4.79
CA SER A 189 12.64 20.38 -4.32
C SER A 189 12.79 20.87 -2.88
N ILE A 190 11.82 21.69 -2.44
CA ILE A 190 11.80 22.19 -1.06
C ILE A 190 11.64 21.04 -0.04
N LEU A 191 11.04 19.92 -0.44
CA LEU A 191 10.79 18.78 0.44
C LEU A 191 12.09 18.08 0.85
N GLU A 192 13.10 18.01 -0.03
CA GLU A 192 14.42 17.48 0.35
C GLU A 192 15.18 18.42 1.29
N LYS A 193 14.89 19.73 1.26
CA LYS A 193 15.57 20.72 2.10
C LYS A 193 14.92 20.89 3.48
N LEU A 194 13.60 20.77 3.55
CA LEU A 194 12.79 20.95 4.77
C LEU A 194 12.71 19.74 5.67
N LEU A 195 13.37 18.64 5.30
CA LEU A 195 13.56 17.47 6.18
C LEU A 195 14.98 17.43 6.77
N PRO A 196 15.46 18.48 7.49
CA PRO A 196 16.71 18.39 8.21
C PRO A 196 16.42 17.74 9.55
N ASP A 197 16.28 16.41 9.58
CA ASP A 197 16.35 15.73 10.86
C ASP A 197 17.55 14.81 10.94
N THR A 198 18.32 15.03 12.00
CA THR A 198 19.37 14.12 12.47
C THR A 198 18.79 12.86 13.11
N GLU A 199 17.46 12.76 13.20
CA GLU A 199 16.75 11.60 13.70
C GLU A 199 16.48 10.58 12.59
N PRO A 200 16.56 9.26 12.88
CA PRO A 200 16.18 8.23 11.94
C PRO A 200 14.72 8.42 11.56
N GLN A 201 14.51 8.73 10.28
CA GLN A 201 13.17 8.92 9.75
C GLN A 201 12.54 7.57 9.46
N ASP A 202 11.35 7.34 10.01
CA ASP A 202 10.54 6.14 9.81
C ASP A 202 9.81 6.20 8.45
N TYR A 203 10.55 6.51 7.37
CA TYR A 203 10.00 6.51 6.03
C TYR A 203 9.78 5.07 5.59
N VAL A 204 8.58 4.81 5.06
CA VAL A 204 8.15 3.49 4.53
C VAL A 204 9.00 3.07 3.31
N THR A 205 9.78 3.98 2.73
CA THR A 205 10.78 3.70 1.71
C THR A 205 12.00 3.04 2.34
N ASN A 206 11.83 1.83 2.84
CA ASN A 206 12.95 0.94 3.06
C ASN A 206 13.52 0.58 1.67
N GLU A 207 14.52 1.35 1.23
CA GLU A 207 15.40 1.00 0.12
C GLU A 207 16.30 -0.18 0.56
N ASN A 208 15.68 -1.31 0.89
CA ASN A 208 16.29 -2.51 1.47
C ASN A 208 17.21 -3.21 0.46
#